data_AF-A0A0T1WR15-F1
#
_entry.id   AF-A0A0T1WR15-F1
#
_cell.length_a   1.000
_cell.length_b   1.000
_cell.length_c   1.000
_cell.angle_alpha   90.00
_cell.angle_beta   90.00
_cell.angle_gamma   90.00
#
_symmetry.space_group_name_H-M   'P 1'
#
loop_
_entity.id
_entity.type
_entity.pdbx_description
1 polymer ?
#
loop_
_entity_poly.entity_id
_entity_poly.type
_entity_poly.pdbx_seq_one_letter_code
_entity_poly.pdbx_strand_id
1 'polypeptide(L)'
;MNTRSAYAAGAKAAARLNATTATAKEEEDLLSERQRLLDRLFSGEITTEEKNRLDYVRWSLDRIEDARHGATLDALEIQADAYESFVVEVNKFYEQLNSRVQRPKR
;
A
#
# COMPACT_ATOMS: atom_id res chain seq x y z
N MET A 1 0.80 -21.10 -9.54
CA MET A 1 1.01 -20.08 -8.50
C MET A 1 2.48 -20.10 -8.10
N ASN A 2 3.18 -18.97 -8.24
CA ASN A 2 4.59 -18.85 -7.87
C ASN A 2 4.69 -18.86 -6.33
N THR A 3 5.29 -19.89 -5.74
CA THR A 3 5.30 -20.13 -4.28
C THR A 3 5.88 -18.96 -3.47
N ARG A 4 6.80 -18.18 -4.07
CA ARG A 4 7.34 -16.94 -3.48
C ARG A 4 6.29 -15.83 -3.33
N SER A 5 5.36 -15.71 -4.27
CA SER A 5 4.30 -14.69 -4.23
C SER A 5 3.27 -15.00 -3.13
N ALA A 6 2.89 -16.26 -2.98
CA ALA A 6 1.98 -16.68 -1.91
C ALA A 6 2.60 -16.48 -0.51
N TYR A 7 3.90 -16.76 -0.37
CA TYR A 7 4.63 -16.53 0.88
C TYR A 7 4.73 -15.04 1.24
N ALA A 8 5.01 -14.17 0.26
CA ALA A 8 5.06 -12.72 0.47
C ALA A 8 3.70 -12.15 0.88
N ALA A 9 2.61 -12.60 0.24
CA ALA A 9 1.24 -12.19 0.61
C ALA A 9 0.89 -12.63 2.05
N GLY A 10 1.23 -13.86 2.43
CA GLY A 10 1.02 -14.36 3.79
C GLY A 10 1.82 -13.59 4.85
N ALA A 11 3.08 -13.25 4.56
CA ALA A 11 3.93 -12.46 5.45
C ALA A 11 3.40 -11.02 5.65
N LYS A 12 2.93 -10.37 4.57
CA LYS A 12 2.32 -9.04 4.61
C LYS A 12 1.04 -9.03 5.45
N ALA A 13 0.16 -10.02 5.25
CA ALA A 13 -1.07 -10.16 6.03
C ALA A 13 -0.80 -10.40 7.52
N ALA A 14 0.18 -11.24 7.86
CA ALA A 14 0.58 -11.49 9.25
C ALA A 14 1.19 -10.24 9.93
N ALA A 15 2.01 -9.47 9.19
CA ALA A 15 2.57 -8.22 9.69
C ALA A 15 1.47 -7.19 10.02
N ARG A 16 0.45 -7.08 9.17
CA ARG A 16 -0.71 -6.21 9.39
C ARG A 16 -1.55 -6.66 10.58
N LEU A 17 -1.85 -7.95 10.71
CA LEU A 17 -2.58 -8.49 11.87
C LEU A 17 -1.88 -8.14 13.19
N ASN A 18 -0.56 -8.25 13.25
CA ASN A 18 0.22 -7.86 14.43
C ASN A 18 0.20 -6.36 14.74
N ALA A 19 -0.11 -5.52 13.74
CA ALA A 19 -0.21 -4.07 13.88
C ALA A 19 -1.64 -3.59 14.15
N THR A 20 -2.66 -4.39 13.84
CA THR A 20 -4.08 -4.07 14.17
C THR A 20 -4.37 -4.06 15.68
N THR A 21 -3.45 -4.56 16.51
CA THR A 21 -3.54 -4.51 17.97
C THR A 21 -3.25 -3.12 18.54
N ALA A 22 -2.71 -2.20 17.74
CA ALA A 22 -2.48 -0.83 18.16
C ALA A 22 -3.81 -0.16 18.54
N THR A 23 -3.88 0.36 19.76
CA THR A 23 -5.06 1.06 20.26
C THR A 23 -5.13 2.48 19.70
N ALA A 24 -6.33 3.05 19.59
CA ALA A 24 -6.51 4.45 19.19
C ALA A 24 -5.72 5.42 20.07
N LYS A 25 -5.54 5.07 21.35
CA LYS A 25 -4.73 5.83 22.29
C LYS A 25 -3.23 5.80 21.95
N GLU A 26 -2.70 4.64 21.58
CA GLU A 26 -1.30 4.53 21.15
C GLU A 26 -1.03 5.33 19.87
N GLU A 27 -1.97 5.34 18.92
CA GLU A 27 -1.88 6.18 17.72
C GLU A 27 -1.86 7.68 18.09
N GLU A 28 -2.76 8.12 18.96
CA GLU A 28 -2.82 9.51 19.44
C GLU A 28 -1.55 9.93 20.19
N ASP A 29 -1.02 9.05 21.05
CA ASP A 29 0.22 9.29 21.78
C ASP A 29 1.41 9.41 20.80
N LEU A 30 1.48 8.57 19.76
CA LEU A 30 2.50 8.65 18.70
C LEU A 30 2.37 9.91 17.84
N LEU A 31 1.15 10.33 17.48
CA LEU A 31 0.90 11.56 16.73
C LEU A 31 1.33 12.79 17.53
N SER A 32 1.00 12.81 18.83
CA SER A 32 1.40 13.86 19.76
C SER A 32 2.92 13.91 19.93
N GLU A 33 3.56 12.74 20.09
CA GLU A 33 5.02 12.65 20.18
C GLU A 33 5.70 13.12 18.89
N ARG A 34 5.17 12.74 17.73
CA ARG A 34 5.67 13.20 16.42
C ARG A 34 5.63 14.72 16.33
N GLN A 35 4.53 15.35 16.75
CA GLN A 35 4.41 16.81 16.71
C GLN A 35 5.50 17.48 17.55
N ARG A 36 5.69 17.03 18.79
CA ARG A 36 6.73 17.56 19.69
C ARG A 36 8.14 17.41 19.10
N LEU A 37 8.43 16.28 18.47
CA LEU A 37 9.74 16.04 17.85
C LEU A 37 9.94 16.88 16.58
N LEU A 38 8.89 17.09 15.79
CA LEU A 38 8.93 17.98 14.63
C LEU A 38 9.15 19.44 15.06
N ASP A 39 8.48 19.90 16.11
CA ASP A 39 8.66 21.26 16.63
C ASP A 39 10.13 21.51 17.01
N ARG A 40 10.78 20.52 17.64
CA ARG A 40 12.21 20.58 17.97
C ARG A 40 13.13 20.47 16.75
N LEU A 41 12.74 19.68 15.75
CA LEU A 41 13.46 19.61 14.48
C LEU A 41 13.46 20.98 13.80
N PHE A 42 12.31 21.66 13.78
CA PHE A 42 12.17 22.98 13.16
C PHE A 42 12.75 24.12 14.00
N SER A 43 12.81 23.98 15.33
CA SER A 43 13.53 24.93 16.19
C SER A 43 15.05 24.82 16.06
N GLY A 44 15.55 23.71 15.50
CA GLY A 44 16.99 23.44 15.36
C GLY A 44 17.65 22.86 16.62
N GLU A 45 16.86 22.56 17.66
CA GLU A 45 17.33 22.06 18.97
C GLU A 45 17.21 20.54 19.13
N ILE A 46 16.93 19.84 18.03
CA ILE A 46 16.77 18.39 18.04
C ILE A 46 18.11 17.68 18.22
N THR A 47 18.15 16.68 19.11
CA THR A 47 19.33 15.83 19.28
C THR A 47 19.33 14.68 18.27
N THR A 48 20.44 13.96 18.18
CA THR A 48 20.52 12.74 17.34
C THR A 48 19.59 11.64 17.87
N GLU A 49 19.47 11.47 19.19
CA GLU A 49 18.53 10.50 19.76
C GLU A 49 17.09 10.81 19.37
N GLU A 50 16.73 12.08 19.36
CA GLU A 50 15.39 12.53 19.00
C GLU A 50 15.08 12.41 17.52
N LYS A 51 16.08 12.57 16.65
CA LYS A 51 15.95 12.23 15.23
C LYS A 51 15.66 10.75 15.05
N ASN A 52 16.43 9.88 15.71
CA ASN A 52 16.20 8.43 15.66
C ASN A 52 14.81 8.07 16.22
N ARG A 53 14.37 8.77 17.28
CA ARG A 53 13.03 8.60 17.85
C ARG A 53 11.94 9.05 16.87
N LEU A 54 12.13 10.17 16.18
CA LEU A 54 11.21 10.67 15.17
C LEU A 54 11.04 9.68 14.02
N ASP A 55 12.14 9.08 13.56
CA ASP A 55 12.10 8.05 12.52
C ASP A 55 11.36 6.79 12.99
N TYR A 56 11.58 6.36 14.23
CA TYR A 56 10.81 5.26 14.83
C TYR A 56 9.31 5.58 14.92
N VAL A 57 8.95 6.79 15.36
CA VAL A 57 7.55 7.21 15.48
C VAL A 57 6.87 7.25 14.10
N ARG A 58 7.55 7.77 13.08
CA ARG A 58 7.06 7.77 11.69
C ARG A 58 6.81 6.35 11.20
N TRP A 59 7.81 5.48 11.32
CA TRP A 59 7.66 4.07 10.93
C TRP A 59 6.50 3.37 11.66
N SER A 60 6.33 3.67 12.95
CA SER A 60 5.24 3.10 13.76
C SER A 60 3.87 3.55 13.27
N LEU A 61 3.72 4.84 12.93
CA LEU A 61 2.48 5.40 12.38
C LEU A 61 2.18 4.83 10.98
N ASP A 62 3.17 4.75 10.09
CA ASP A 62 3.02 4.16 8.76
C ASP A 62 2.54 2.71 8.85
N ARG A 63 3.07 1.95 9.82
CA ARG A 63 2.65 0.57 10.07
C ARG A 63 1.20 0.48 10.57
N ILE A 64 0.77 1.40 11.44
CA ILE A 64 -0.63 1.47 11.91
C ILE A 64 -1.56 1.79 10.73
N GLU A 65 -1.15 2.72 9.87
CA GLU A 65 -1.92 3.10 8.69
C GLU A 65 -2.05 1.94 7.68
N ASP A 66 -0.95 1.24 7.38
CA ASP A 66 -0.99 0.04 6.51
C ASP A 66 -1.84 -1.09 7.12
N ALA A 67 -1.84 -1.25 8.45
CA ALA A 67 -2.70 -2.23 9.10
C ALA A 67 -4.19 -1.92 8.96
N ARG A 68 -4.56 -0.63 9.02
CA ARG A 68 -5.95 -0.17 8.90
C ARG A 68 -6.45 -0.20 7.46
N HIS A 69 -5.66 0.33 6.54
CA HIS A 69 -6.12 0.65 5.18
C HIS A 69 -5.48 -0.23 4.12
N GLY A 70 -4.35 -0.87 4.42
CA GLY A 70 -3.56 -1.61 3.44
C GLY A 70 -4.31 -2.77 2.79
N ALA A 71 -5.19 -3.47 3.51
CA ALA A 71 -5.99 -4.54 2.91
C ALA A 71 -7.02 -4.00 1.90
N THR A 72 -7.62 -2.84 2.20
CA THR A 72 -8.56 -2.16 1.32
C THR A 72 -7.85 -1.61 0.09
N LEU A 73 -6.66 -1.04 0.26
CA LEU A 73 -5.82 -0.55 -0.84
C LEU A 73 -5.37 -1.69 -1.76
N ASP A 74 -4.92 -2.82 -1.19
CA ASP A 74 -4.54 -4.00 -1.97
C ASP A 74 -5.75 -4.53 -2.79
N ALA A 75 -6.96 -4.52 -2.21
CA ALA A 75 -8.17 -4.93 -2.93
C ALA A 75 -8.51 -3.98 -4.08
N LEU A 76 -8.33 -2.67 -3.87
CA LEU A 76 -8.53 -1.65 -4.90
C LEU A 76 -7.52 -1.79 -6.04
N GLU A 77 -6.26 -2.07 -5.72
CA GLU A 77 -5.18 -2.33 -6.69
C GLU A 77 -5.53 -3.53 -7.58
N ILE A 78 -5.93 -4.65 -6.99
CA ILE A 78 -6.39 -5.84 -7.74
C ILE A 78 -7.54 -5.50 -8.68
N GLN A 79 -8.49 -4.68 -8.23
CA GLN A 79 -9.62 -4.29 -9.06
C GLN A 79 -9.21 -3.36 -10.21
N ALA A 80 -8.27 -2.45 -9.97
CA ALA A 80 -7.72 -1.57 -11.01
C ALA A 80 -7.01 -2.40 -12.09
N ASP A 81 -6.15 -3.33 -11.68
CA ASP A 81 -5.44 -4.25 -12.59
C ASP A 81 -6.41 -5.08 -13.45
N ALA A 82 -7.52 -5.54 -12.84
CA ALA A 82 -8.55 -6.28 -13.56
C ALA A 82 -9.24 -5.43 -14.64
N TYR A 83 -9.53 -4.16 -14.35
CA TYR A 83 -10.10 -3.23 -15.34
C TYR A 83 -9.13 -2.93 -16.47
N GLU A 84 -7.86 -2.67 -16.16
CA GLU A 84 -6.83 -2.45 -17.19
C GLU A 84 -6.67 -3.66 -18.10
N SER A 85 -6.62 -4.86 -17.51
CA SER A 85 -6.55 -6.12 -18.25
C SER A 85 -7.77 -6.32 -19.15
N PHE A 86 -8.97 -6.01 -18.65
CA PHE A 86 -10.20 -6.11 -19.43
C PHE A 86 -10.18 -5.20 -20.67
N VAL A 87 -9.69 -3.96 -20.54
CA VAL A 87 -9.57 -3.03 -21.67
C VAL A 87 -8.64 -3.61 -22.75
N VAL A 88 -7.51 -4.19 -22.34
CA VAL A 88 -6.56 -4.83 -23.27
C VAL A 88 -7.21 -6.01 -23.99
N GLU A 89 -7.94 -6.86 -23.28
CA GLU A 89 -8.65 -8.01 -23.86
C GLU A 89 -9.73 -7.59 -24.86
N VAL A 90 -10.50 -6.55 -24.53
CA VAL A 90 -11.54 -5.99 -25.42
C VAL A 90 -10.93 -5.41 -26.69
N ASN A 91 -9.84 -4.63 -26.56
CA ASN A 91 -9.15 -4.08 -27.73
C ASN A 91 -8.62 -5.18 -28.64
N LYS A 92 -7.98 -6.20 -28.05
CA LYS A 92 -7.51 -7.38 -28.78
C LYS A 92 -8.65 -8.12 -29.48
N PHE A 93 -9.81 -8.22 -28.84
CA PHE A 93 -11.00 -8.82 -29.45
C PHE A 93 -11.48 -8.01 -30.66
N TYR A 94 -11.55 -6.68 -30.57
CA TYR A 94 -11.93 -5.82 -31.70
C TYR A 94 -10.94 -5.91 -32.87
N GLU A 95 -9.63 -5.96 -32.60
CA GLU A 95 -8.61 -6.15 -33.64
C GLU A 95 -8.78 -7.50 -34.36
N GLN A 96 -9.04 -8.57 -33.62
CA GLN A 96 -9.32 -9.89 -34.18
C GLN A 96 -10.61 -9.92 -35.00
N LEU A 97 -11.66 -9.22 -34.55
CA LEU A 97 -12.90 -9.11 -35.29
C LEU A 97 -12.70 -8.36 -36.61
N ASN A 98 -12.07 -7.18 -36.55
CA ASN A 98 -11.82 -6.34 -37.72
C ASN A 98 -10.94 -7.04 -38.77
N SER A 99 -9.88 -7.73 -38.34
CA SER A 99 -9.02 -8.51 -39.25
C SER A 99 -9.76 -9.66 -39.93
N ARG A 100 -10.79 -10.25 -39.29
CA ARG A 100 -11.65 -11.28 -39.91
C ARG A 100 -12.66 -10.70 -40.88
N VAL A 101 -13.26 -9.55 -40.56
CA VAL A 101 -14.22 -8.85 -41.43
C VAL A 101 -13.53 -8.35 -42.71
N GLN A 102 -12.28 -7.87 -42.61
CA GLN A 102 -11.51 -7.39 -43.76
C GLN A 102 -10.93 -8.50 -44.65
N ARG A 103 -11.02 -9.78 -44.26
CA ARG A 103 -10.53 -10.91 -45.06
C ARG A 103 -11.67 -11.37 -45.99
N PRO A 104 -11.65 -11.08 -47.30
CA PRO A 104 -12.70 -11.54 -48.20
C PRO A 104 -12.71 -13.07 -48.23
N LYS A 105 -13.92 -13.66 -48.14
CA LYS A 105 -14.12 -15.09 -48.40
C LYS A 105 -13.60 -15.39 -49.80
N ARG A 106 -12.52 -16.18 -49.88
CA ARG A 106 -12.09 -16.84 -51.12
C ARG A 106 -12.99 -18.05 -51.39
#